data_AF-A0A1E3PLK2-F1
#
_entry.id   AF-A0A1E3PLK2-F1
#
_cell.length_a   1.000
_cell.length_b   1.000
_cell.length_c   1.000
_cell.angle_alpha   90.00
_cell.angle_beta   90.00
_cell.angle_gamma   90.00
#
_symmetry.space_group_name_H-M   'P 1'
#
loop_
_entity.id
_entity.type
_entity.pdbx_description
1 polymer ?
#
loop_
_entity_poly.entity_id
_entity_poly.type
_entity_poly.pdbx_seq_one_letter_code
_entity_poly.pdbx_strand_id
1 'polypeptide(L)'
;MRRMLNLDGVSNVTIANDGHQAVEKVQQKIAENSFYDIIFMDVQMPNMDGRQATEIIRGELKYEYPIIAVSAYADLSNVNDCKAVGMNFFLAKPLRRPQLRQVLYDYGVIIKPPKGRKTLPPLPGKASLNK
;
A
#
# COMPACT_ATOMS: atom_id res chain seq x y z
N MET A 1 5.49 -5.44 10.93
CA MET A 1 5.77 -5.02 9.55
C MET A 1 7.13 -4.32 9.39
N ARG A 2 7.42 -3.20 10.10
CA ARG A 2 8.67 -2.43 9.97
C ARG A 2 9.96 -3.26 9.94
N ARG A 3 10.12 -4.23 10.87
CA ARG A 3 11.27 -5.15 10.87
C ARG A 3 11.43 -5.91 9.56
N MET A 4 10.33 -6.37 8.97
CA MET A 4 10.36 -7.13 7.71
C MET A 4 10.78 -6.24 6.53
N LEU A 5 10.26 -5.00 6.48
CA LEU A 5 10.65 -4.00 5.49
C LEU A 5 12.15 -3.69 5.55
N ASN A 6 12.68 -3.48 6.75
CA ASN A 6 14.11 -3.24 6.97
C ASN A 6 14.99 -4.41 6.47
N LEU A 7 14.55 -5.66 6.66
CA LEU A 7 15.28 -6.84 6.17
C LEU A 7 15.34 -6.92 4.64
N ASP A 8 14.46 -6.21 3.95
CA ASP A 8 14.42 -6.10 2.50
C ASP A 8 15.00 -4.77 1.99
N GLY A 9 15.64 -3.98 2.87
CA GLY A 9 16.36 -2.75 2.54
C GLY A 9 15.50 -1.48 2.54
N VAL A 10 14.23 -1.57 2.93
CA VAL A 10 13.31 -0.42 3.01
C VAL A 10 13.43 0.19 4.41
N SER A 11 14.18 1.29 4.54
CA SER A 11 14.46 1.96 5.81
C SER A 11 13.64 3.24 6.03
N ASN A 12 13.23 3.93 4.97
CA ASN A 12 12.37 5.11 5.04
C ASN A 12 10.91 4.69 5.24
N VAL A 13 10.50 4.54 6.50
CA VAL A 13 9.17 4.04 6.88
C VAL A 13 8.51 5.04 7.82
N THR A 14 7.37 5.57 7.39
CA THR A 14 6.47 6.38 8.21
C THR A 14 5.33 5.51 8.73
N ILE A 15 4.94 5.67 10.00
CA ILE A 15 3.86 4.91 10.64
C ILE A 15 2.69 5.83 10.97
N ALA A 16 1.48 5.53 10.51
CA ALA A 16 0.22 6.09 11.02
C ALA A 16 -0.47 5.06 11.93
N ASN A 17 -1.12 5.52 12.99
CA ASN A 17 -1.78 4.63 13.96
C ASN A 17 -3.28 4.44 13.73
N ASP A 18 -3.87 5.26 12.86
CA ASP A 18 -5.30 5.22 12.49
C ASP A 18 -5.50 5.87 11.10
N GLY A 19 -6.74 5.84 10.61
CA GLY A 19 -7.11 6.41 9.31
C GLY A 19 -6.89 7.92 9.21
N HIS A 20 -7.12 8.67 10.29
CA HIS A 20 -6.93 10.13 10.29
C HIS A 20 -5.46 10.50 10.11
N GLN A 21 -4.56 9.87 10.88
CA GLN A 21 -3.12 10.07 10.74
C GLN A 21 -2.62 9.63 9.36
N ALA A 22 -3.24 8.63 8.74
CA ALA A 22 -2.88 8.22 7.40
C ALA A 22 -3.23 9.32 6.37
N VAL A 23 -4.45 9.87 6.44
CA VAL A 23 -4.88 11.00 5.60
C VAL A 23 -3.96 12.21 5.78
N GLU A 24 -3.71 12.61 7.03
CA GLU A 24 -2.87 13.78 7.34
C GLU A 24 -1.45 13.63 6.75
N LYS A 25 -0.85 12.45 6.89
CA LYS A 25 0.51 12.20 6.38
C LYS A 25 0.59 12.16 4.87
N VAL A 26 -0.47 11.71 4.19
CA VAL A 26 -0.57 11.80 2.74
C VAL A 26 -0.72 13.25 2.31
N GLN A 27 -1.59 14.00 2.98
CA GLN A 27 -1.79 15.43 2.72
C GLN A 27 -0.48 16.23 2.90
N GLN A 28 0.28 15.96 3.96
CA GLN A 28 1.60 16.55 4.19
C GLN A 28 2.58 16.23 3.05
N LYS A 29 2.65 14.98 2.61
CA LYS A 29 3.53 14.61 1.48
C LYS A 29 3.16 15.33 0.19
N ILE A 30 1.86 15.45 -0.09
CA ILE A 30 1.38 16.21 -1.25
C ILE A 30 1.79 17.68 -1.15
N ALA A 31 1.61 18.30 0.02
CA ALA A 31 2.02 19.70 0.26
C ALA A 31 3.54 19.91 0.09
N GLU A 32 4.34 18.89 0.38
CA GLU A 32 5.79 18.85 0.15
C GLU A 32 6.19 18.54 -1.30
N ASN A 33 5.23 18.43 -2.24
CA ASN A 33 5.46 17.93 -3.61
C ASN A 33 6.18 16.56 -3.63
N SER A 34 5.83 15.69 -2.69
CA SER A 34 6.40 14.36 -2.52
C SER A 34 5.29 13.30 -2.40
N PHE A 35 5.67 12.04 -2.33
CA PHE A 35 4.74 10.91 -2.26
C PHE A 35 5.37 9.71 -1.53
N TYR A 36 4.52 8.78 -1.11
CA TYR A 36 4.94 7.45 -0.67
C TYR A 36 4.92 6.50 -1.86
N ASP A 37 6.01 5.77 -2.08
CA ASP A 37 6.08 4.74 -3.13
C ASP A 37 5.00 3.66 -2.96
N ILE A 38 4.65 3.36 -1.71
CA ILE A 38 3.63 2.40 -1.34
C ILE A 38 3.05 2.71 0.03
N ILE A 39 1.73 2.56 0.17
CA ILE A 39 1.03 2.62 1.46
C ILE A 39 0.48 1.24 1.78
N PHE A 40 0.80 0.70 2.94
CA PHE A 40 0.11 -0.47 3.49
C PHE A 40 -0.94 0.01 4.48
N MET A 41 -2.22 -0.11 4.10
CA MET A 41 -3.36 0.39 4.85
C MET A 41 -4.04 -0.75 5.59
N ASP A 42 -4.11 -0.68 6.92
CA ASP A 42 -4.94 -1.63 7.68
C ASP A 42 -6.41 -1.33 7.43
N VAL A 43 -7.21 -2.34 7.09
CA VAL A 43 -8.65 -2.16 6.86
C VAL A 43 -9.38 -1.92 8.18
N GLN A 44 -8.95 -2.60 9.26
CA GLN A 44 -9.61 -2.53 10.55
C GLN A 44 -8.77 -1.69 11.51
N MET A 45 -9.21 -0.44 11.73
CA MET A 45 -8.60 0.51 12.66
C MET A 45 -9.68 1.14 13.54
N PRO A 46 -9.35 1.55 14.78
CA PRO A 46 -10.27 2.34 15.59
C PRO A 46 -10.51 3.73 14.99
N ASN A 47 -11.67 4.32 15.29
CA ASN A 47 -12.12 5.65 14.87
C ASN A 47 -12.43 5.78 13.37
N MET A 48 -11.40 5.74 12.52
CA MET A 48 -11.53 5.80 11.07
C MET A 48 -10.90 4.56 10.45
N ASP A 49 -11.70 3.78 9.74
CA ASP A 49 -11.24 2.55 9.11
C ASP A 49 -10.41 2.83 7.84
N GLY A 50 -9.70 1.82 7.34
CA GLY A 50 -8.83 1.98 6.18
C GLY A 50 -9.57 2.29 4.88
N ARG A 51 -10.85 1.92 4.76
CA ARG A 51 -11.67 2.18 3.57
C ARG A 51 -12.06 3.64 3.54
N GLN A 52 -12.58 4.18 4.64
CA GLN A 52 -12.90 5.60 4.80
C GLN A 52 -11.66 6.48 4.56
N ALA A 53 -10.51 6.10 5.13
CA ALA A 53 -9.26 6.81 4.88
C ALA A 53 -8.88 6.79 3.39
N THR A 54 -9.08 5.65 2.72
CA THR A 54 -8.79 5.51 1.28
C THR A 54 -9.73 6.35 0.43
N GLU A 55 -11.03 6.41 0.76
CA GLU A 55 -12.00 7.25 0.06
C GLU A 55 -11.60 8.72 0.10
N ILE A 56 -11.14 9.22 1.25
CA ILE A 56 -10.64 10.60 1.39
C ILE A 56 -9.35 10.79 0.59
N ILE A 57 -8.39 9.86 0.72
CA ILE A 57 -7.11 9.91 0.01
C ILE A 57 -7.29 9.92 -1.52
N ARG A 58 -8.21 9.11 -2.05
CA ARG A 58 -8.52 9.06 -3.49
C ARG A 58 -9.43 10.19 -3.94
N GLY A 59 -10.45 10.51 -3.14
CA GLY A 59 -11.51 11.42 -3.49
C GLY A 59 -11.13 12.88 -3.32
N GLU A 60 -10.67 13.26 -2.13
CA GLU A 60 -10.35 14.64 -1.78
C GLU A 60 -8.91 15.00 -2.15
N LEU A 61 -7.95 14.15 -1.74
CA LEU A 61 -6.52 14.41 -1.96
C LEU A 61 -6.06 14.05 -3.38
N LYS A 62 -6.90 13.39 -4.18
CA LYS A 62 -6.59 12.93 -5.54
C LYS A 62 -5.27 12.15 -5.62
N TYR A 63 -4.91 11.43 -4.56
CA TYR A 63 -3.68 10.68 -4.50
C TYR A 63 -3.78 9.46 -5.42
N GLU A 64 -2.81 9.23 -6.30
CA GLU A 64 -2.88 8.16 -7.31
C GLU A 64 -1.94 6.98 -7.01
N TYR A 65 -1.01 7.16 -6.07
CA TYR A 65 0.02 6.17 -5.77
C TYR A 65 -0.54 4.94 -5.03
N PRO A 66 0.20 3.81 -5.03
CA PRO A 66 -0.28 2.53 -4.51
C PRO A 66 -0.76 2.53 -3.05
N ILE A 67 -1.96 2.00 -2.82
CA ILE A 67 -2.51 1.68 -1.51
C ILE A 67 -2.84 0.19 -1.47
N ILE A 68 -2.21 -0.53 -0.55
CA ILE A 68 -2.34 -1.98 -0.37
C ILE A 68 -3.14 -2.24 0.90
N ALA A 69 -4.31 -2.84 0.75
CA ALA A 69 -5.15 -3.26 1.85
C ALA A 69 -4.44 -4.36 2.67
N VAL A 70 -4.50 -4.26 3.99
CA VAL A 70 -4.04 -5.28 4.93
C VAL A 70 -5.18 -5.57 5.89
N SER A 71 -5.71 -6.80 5.90
CA SER A 71 -6.89 -7.12 6.72
C SER A 71 -6.76 -8.48 7.39
N ALA A 72 -7.39 -8.64 8.55
CA ALA A 72 -7.57 -9.95 9.20
C ALA A 72 -8.63 -10.80 8.50
N TYR A 73 -9.61 -10.16 7.86
CA TYR A 73 -10.70 -10.82 7.13
C TYR A 73 -10.47 -10.66 5.64
N ALA A 74 -10.35 -11.78 4.93
CA ALA A 74 -9.95 -11.83 3.52
C ALA A 74 -10.99 -12.56 2.65
N ASP A 75 -12.26 -12.51 3.05
CA ASP A 75 -13.36 -12.98 2.21
C ASP A 75 -13.51 -12.10 0.95
N LEU A 76 -14.17 -12.66 -0.06
CA LEU A 76 -14.32 -12.00 -1.36
C LEU A 76 -15.08 -10.66 -1.27
N SER A 77 -16.04 -10.55 -0.35
CA SER A 77 -16.79 -9.29 -0.18
C SER A 77 -15.85 -8.20 0.29
N ASN A 78 -15.06 -8.46 1.34
CA ASN A 78 -14.14 -7.47 1.88
C ASN A 78 -13.05 -7.07 0.86
N VAL A 79 -12.57 -8.01 0.04
CA VAL A 79 -11.63 -7.72 -1.04
C VAL A 79 -12.27 -6.80 -2.10
N ASN A 80 -13.52 -7.06 -2.47
CA ASN A 80 -14.24 -6.24 -3.44
C ASN A 80 -14.51 -4.83 -2.90
N ASP A 81 -14.90 -4.70 -1.64
CA ASP A 81 -15.11 -3.41 -0.98
C ASP A 81 -13.82 -2.58 -0.96
N CYS A 82 -12.68 -3.20 -0.63
CA CYS A 82 -11.38 -2.54 -0.65
C CYS A 82 -10.99 -2.06 -2.06
N LYS A 83 -11.27 -2.86 -3.09
CA LYS A 83 -11.02 -2.47 -4.48
C LYS A 83 -11.94 -1.33 -4.93
N ALA A 84 -13.21 -1.37 -4.53
CA ALA A 84 -14.21 -0.36 -4.90
C ALA A 84 -13.82 1.04 -4.41
N VAL A 85 -13.20 1.15 -3.23
CA VAL A 85 -12.69 2.43 -2.70
C VAL A 85 -11.33 2.84 -3.28
N GLY A 86 -10.75 2.06 -4.19
CA GLY A 86 -9.52 2.42 -4.91
C GLY A 86 -8.22 1.90 -4.29
N MET A 87 -8.27 0.85 -3.47
CA MET A 87 -7.07 0.11 -3.07
C MET A 87 -6.60 -0.81 -4.21
N ASN A 88 -5.29 -0.82 -4.46
CA ASN A 88 -4.70 -1.48 -5.63
C ASN A 88 -4.49 -2.99 -5.43
N PHE A 89 -4.25 -3.41 -4.19
CA PHE A 89 -3.99 -4.81 -3.86
C PHE A 89 -4.41 -5.13 -2.44
N PHE A 90 -4.45 -6.42 -2.11
CA PHE A 90 -4.93 -6.91 -0.82
C PHE A 90 -3.99 -7.97 -0.26
N LEU A 91 -3.67 -7.85 1.03
CA LEU A 91 -2.89 -8.80 1.80
C LEU A 91 -3.63 -9.24 3.06
N ALA A 92 -3.79 -10.55 3.24
CA ALA A 92 -4.36 -11.12 4.44
C ALA A 92 -3.33 -11.15 5.59
N LYS A 93 -3.77 -10.83 6.81
CA LYS A 93 -3.03 -11.10 8.04
C LYS A 93 -3.17 -12.60 8.39
N PRO A 94 -2.15 -13.24 8.99
CA PRO A 94 -0.86 -12.68 9.37
C PRO A 94 0.07 -12.48 8.16
N LEU A 95 0.69 -11.30 8.05
CA LEU A 95 1.60 -10.96 6.96
C LEU A 95 2.90 -11.75 7.05
N ARG A 96 3.27 -12.42 5.97
CA ARG A 96 4.56 -13.14 5.85
C ARG A 96 5.54 -12.37 4.97
N ARG A 97 6.84 -12.46 5.28
CA ARG A 97 7.89 -11.72 4.57
C ARG A 97 7.90 -11.98 3.06
N PRO A 98 7.71 -13.23 2.57
CA PRO A 98 7.63 -13.47 1.13
C PRO A 98 6.50 -12.72 0.43
N GLN A 99 5.33 -12.59 1.07
CA GLN A 99 4.19 -11.86 0.51
C GLN A 99 4.47 -10.36 0.43
N LEU A 100 5.02 -9.80 1.53
CA LEU A 100 5.39 -8.38 1.57
C LEU A 100 6.46 -8.06 0.51
N ARG A 101 7.48 -8.91 0.41
CA ARG A 101 8.56 -8.77 -0.58
C ARG A 101 8.04 -8.85 -2.01
N GLN A 102 7.07 -9.72 -2.29
CA GLN A 102 6.43 -9.83 -3.58
C GLN A 102 5.76 -8.50 -3.96
N VAL A 103 4.92 -7.97 -3.07
CA VAL A 103 4.28 -6.66 -3.28
C VAL A 103 5.31 -5.55 -3.46
N LEU A 104 6.34 -5.46 -2.62
CA LEU A 104 7.39 -4.44 -2.79
C LEU A 104 8.08 -4.54 -4.17
N TYR A 105 8.29 -5.77 -4.67
CA TYR A 105 8.90 -5.98 -5.98
C TYR A 105 7.96 -5.61 -7.13
N ASP A 106 6.70 -6.05 -7.06
CA ASP A 106 5.70 -5.78 -8.10
C ASP A 106 5.39 -4.28 -8.21
N TYR A 107 5.47 -3.56 -7.09
CA TYR A 107 5.33 -2.11 -7.04
C TYR A 107 6.66 -1.35 -7.26
N GLY A 108 7.76 -2.06 -7.52
CA GLY A 108 9.07 -1.47 -7.84
C GLY A 108 9.73 -0.69 -6.71
N VAL A 109 9.33 -0.95 -5.46
CA VAL A 109 9.98 -0.42 -4.24
C VAL A 109 11.32 -1.12 -4.02
N ILE A 110 11.43 -2.39 -4.43
CA ILE A 110 12.69 -3.15 -4.45
C ILE A 110 12.94 -3.72 -5.84
N ILE A 111 14.22 -3.81 -6.23
CA ILE A 111 14.63 -4.27 -7.56
C ILE A 111 15.03 -5.75 -7.60
N LYS A 112 15.29 -6.38 -6.44
CA LYS A 112 15.71 -7.77 -6.38
C LYS A 112 14.47 -8.68 -6.31
N PRO A 113 14.23 -9.55 -7.31
CA PRO A 113 13.05 -10.39 -7.32
C PRO A 113 12.99 -11.30 -6.08
N PRO A 114 11.79 -11.67 -5.61
CA PRO A 114 11.63 -12.74 -4.65
C PRO A 114 12.10 -14.06 -5.27
N LYS A 115 12.72 -14.93 -4.45
CA LYS A 115 13.16 -16.25 -4.92
C LYS A 115 11.91 -17.11 -5.19
N GLY A 116 11.61 -17.34 -6.48
CA GLY A 116 10.64 -18.32 -6.97
C GLY A 116 9.15 -17.93 -6.87
N ARG A 117 8.62 -17.15 -7.84
CA ARG A 117 7.24 -17.24 -8.41
C ARG A 117 6.92 -16.09 -9.39
N LYS A 118 5.79 -16.25 -10.11
CA LYS A 118 5.25 -15.42 -11.20
C LYS A 118 4.88 -13.99 -10.72
N THR A 119 5.25 -13.00 -11.52
CA THR A 119 5.06 -11.55 -11.32
C THR A 119 3.59 -11.13 -11.36
N LEU A 120 3.19 -10.15 -10.55
CA LEU A 120 1.89 -9.48 -10.66
C LEU A 120 1.89 -8.48 -11.85
N PRO A 121 0.71 -8.07 -12.36
CA PRO A 121 0.62 -7.14 -13.47
C PRO A 121 1.29 -5.79 -13.16
N PRO A 122 1.85 -5.12 -14.18
CA PRO A 122 2.62 -3.89 -14.02
C PRO A 122 1.74 -2.73 -13.52
N LEU A 123 2.39 -1.80 -12.84
CA LEU A 123 1.76 -0.61 -12.30
C LEU A 123 1.11 0.25 -13.38
N PRO A 124 -0.11 0.79 -13.16
CA PRO A 124 -0.57 1.92 -13.93
C PRO A 124 0.40 3.10 -13.70
N GLY A 125 0.99 3.61 -14.78
CA GLY A 125 1.89 4.78 -14.74
C GLY A 125 3.39 4.51 -14.96
N LYS A 126 3.85 3.25 -15.03
CA LYS A 126 5.22 2.92 -15.49
C LYS A 126 5.21 2.45 -16.94
N ALA A 127 4.71 3.28 -17.85
CA ALA A 127 4.95 3.10 -19.28
C ALA A 127 6.32 3.74 -19.62
N SER A 128 7.25 2.90 -20.10
CA SER A 128 8.48 3.24 -20.83
C SER A 128 9.40 4.35 -20.27
N LEU A 129 10.38 3.92 -19.48
CA LEU A 129 11.70 4.55 -19.42
C LEU A 129 12.76 3.47 -19.69
N ASN A 130 12.80 3.00 -20.93
CA ASN A 130 13.99 2.39 -21.52
C ASN A 130 14.20 3.09 -22.87
N LYS A 131 15.16 4.01 -22.92
CA LYS A 131 15.90 4.34 -24.13
C LYS A 131 17.17 3.50 -24.13
#